data_AF-A0AAU7TGI9-F1
#
_entry.id   AF-A0AAU7TGI9-F1
#
_cell.length_a   1.000
_cell.length_b   1.000
_cell.length_c   1.000
_cell.angle_alpha   90.00
_cell.angle_beta   90.00
_cell.angle_gamma   90.00
#
_symmetry.space_group_name_H-M   'P 1'
#
loop_
_entity.id
_entity.type
_entity.pdbx_description
1 polymer ?
#
loop_
_entity_poly.entity_id
_entity_poly.type
_entity_poly.pdbx_seq_one_letter_code
_entity_poly.pdbx_strand_id
1 'polypeptide(L)'
;MSAAHAFVDESIRNGYLLSAAVIPTDDLSIARGKLLELCKPGQRCLHMRDENDSRRREILSILTGLGIQVYLHRASVAGRPIRDGRDQCPRALVPQLLVLGVTRLVIESCNQDRRDQQIVQPISNRLAVPGRFVFLHSVPSAEPMLWAADAVAWAYGRGGDWRRRVEGLLGSVTELS
;
A
#
# COMPACT_ATOMS: atom_id res chain seq x y z
N MET A 1 9.02 -3.57 20.26
CA MET A 1 8.38 -2.92 19.10
C MET A 1 6.91 -3.29 19.11
N SER A 2 6.01 -2.32 18.96
CA SER A 2 4.58 -2.58 18.76
C SER A 2 4.40 -3.32 17.43
N ALA A 3 3.38 -4.16 17.32
CA ALA A 3 3.06 -4.82 16.06
C ALA A 3 2.66 -3.77 15.00
N ALA A 4 2.92 -4.06 13.73
CA ALA A 4 2.52 -3.20 12.62
C ALA A 4 1.54 -3.91 11.67
N HIS A 5 0.71 -3.14 10.99
CA HIS A 5 -0.13 -3.62 9.90
C HIS A 5 0.32 -2.97 8.58
N ALA A 6 0.17 -3.69 7.48
CA ALA A 6 0.48 -3.24 6.13
C ALA A 6 -0.76 -3.28 5.24
N PHE A 7 -0.94 -2.24 4.44
CA PHE A 7 -2.05 -2.05 3.50
C PHE A 7 -1.48 -1.76 2.13
N VAL A 8 -1.95 -2.47 1.12
CA VAL A 8 -1.29 -2.52 -0.19
C VAL A 8 -2.25 -2.21 -1.32
N ASP A 9 -1.82 -1.30 -2.19
CA ASP A 9 -2.45 -0.99 -3.46
C ASP A 9 -1.41 -0.96 -4.61
N GLU A 10 -1.87 -1.06 -5.85
CA GLU A 10 -1.04 -1.11 -7.05
C GLU A 10 -1.25 0.09 -7.99
N SER A 11 -0.20 0.45 -8.72
CA SER A 11 -0.27 1.43 -9.80
C SER A 11 0.47 0.93 -11.03
N ILE A 12 -0.19 1.01 -12.19
CA ILE A 12 0.35 0.52 -13.48
C ILE A 12 0.81 1.62 -14.44
N ARG A 13 0.95 2.87 -13.98
CA ARG A 13 1.14 4.04 -14.85
C ARG A 13 2.47 4.05 -15.63
N ASN A 14 3.55 3.60 -15.01
CA ASN A 14 4.91 3.65 -15.57
C ASN A 14 5.65 2.34 -15.25
N GLY A 15 5.02 1.22 -15.59
CA GLY A 15 5.38 -0.12 -15.13
C GLY A 15 4.52 -0.54 -13.94
N TYR A 16 4.86 -1.67 -13.32
CA TYR A 16 4.11 -2.19 -12.19
C TYR A 16 4.70 -1.65 -10.88
N LEU A 17 3.92 -0.93 -10.09
CA LEU A 17 4.30 -0.40 -8.78
C LEU A 17 3.36 -0.97 -7.72
N LEU A 18 3.92 -1.59 -6.70
CA LEU A 18 3.22 -2.02 -5.50
C LEU A 18 3.59 -1.08 -4.35
N SER A 19 2.58 -0.51 -3.70
CA SER A 19 2.74 0.44 -2.59
C SER A 19 2.24 -0.18 -1.31
N ALA A 20 3.08 -0.29 -0.29
CA ALA A 20 2.72 -0.86 1.00
C ALA A 20 2.80 0.20 2.10
N ALA A 21 1.65 0.70 2.54
CA ALA A 21 1.53 1.59 3.69
C ALA A 21 1.56 0.77 4.98
N VAL A 22 2.61 0.98 5.79
CA VAL A 22 2.86 0.30 7.06
C VAL A 22 2.64 1.29 8.20
N ILE A 23 1.91 0.86 9.22
CA ILE A 23 1.61 1.69 10.39
C ILE A 23 1.64 0.84 11.67
N PRO A 24 2.15 1.38 12.80
CA PRO A 24 2.00 0.76 14.11
C PRO A 24 0.53 0.52 14.46
N THR A 25 0.24 -0.58 15.13
CA THR A 25 -1.15 -0.91 15.51
C THR A 25 -1.78 0.10 16.46
N ASP A 26 -0.98 0.77 17.29
CA ASP A 26 -1.44 1.79 18.24
C ASP A 26 -1.96 3.06 17.54
N ASP A 27 -1.43 3.39 16.36
CA ASP A 27 -1.82 4.58 15.58
C ASP A 27 -2.94 4.30 14.57
N LEU A 28 -3.24 3.02 14.32
CA LEU A 28 -4.11 2.60 13.22
C LEU A 28 -5.54 3.15 13.33
N SER A 29 -6.12 3.18 14.53
CA SER A 29 -7.49 3.69 14.72
C SER A 29 -7.57 5.20 14.43
N ILE A 30 -6.55 5.96 14.83
CA ILE A 30 -6.47 7.40 14.60
C ILE A 30 -6.31 7.67 13.10
N ALA A 31 -5.40 6.96 12.44
CA ALA A 31 -5.16 7.09 11.01
C ALA A 31 -6.43 6.80 10.18
N ARG A 32 -7.16 5.72 10.48
CA ARG A 32 -8.44 5.41 9.83
C ARG A 32 -9.46 6.53 10.02
N GLY A 33 -9.60 7.05 11.24
CA GLY A 33 -10.51 8.17 11.54
C GLY A 33 -10.18 9.41 10.71
N LYS A 34 -8.90 9.80 10.65
CA LYS A 34 -8.44 10.95 9.86
C LYS A 34 -8.67 10.78 8.37
N LEU A 35 -8.53 9.57 7.83
CA LEU A 35 -8.84 9.28 6.43
C LEU A 35 -10.34 9.32 6.16
N LEU A 36 -11.17 8.81 7.08
CA LEU A 36 -12.62 8.87 6.95
C LEU A 36 -13.15 10.30 7.00
N GLU A 37 -12.57 11.18 7.81
CA GLU A 37 -12.88 12.62 7.83
C GLU A 37 -12.63 13.30 6.46
N LEU A 38 -11.83 12.70 5.59
CA LEU A 38 -11.60 13.18 4.23
C LEU A 38 -12.63 12.67 3.21
N CYS A 39 -13.56 11.82 3.57
CA CYS A 39 -14.66 11.50 2.66
C CYS A 39 -15.64 12.67 2.60
N LYS A 40 -15.94 13.16 1.39
CA LYS A 40 -17.05 14.10 1.19
C LYS A 40 -18.40 13.40 1.42
N PRO A 41 -19.50 14.14 1.66
CA PRO A 41 -20.83 13.54 1.71
C PRO A 41 -21.11 12.64 0.49
N GLY A 42 -21.49 11.39 0.74
CA GLY A 42 -21.74 10.38 -0.30
C GLY A 42 -20.49 9.63 -0.82
N GLN A 43 -19.29 10.07 -0.46
CA GLN A 43 -18.05 9.38 -0.80
C GLN A 43 -17.81 8.23 0.17
N ARG A 44 -17.57 7.03 -0.38
CA ARG A 44 -17.27 5.81 0.41
C ARG A 44 -15.79 5.48 0.46
N CYS A 45 -14.99 6.05 -0.43
CA CYS A 45 -13.54 5.84 -0.52
C CYS A 45 -12.85 7.01 -1.23
N LEU A 46 -11.56 7.19 -0.95
CA LEU A 46 -10.72 8.16 -1.64
C LEU A 46 -9.95 7.48 -2.77
N HIS A 47 -9.93 8.10 -3.94
CA HIS A 47 -9.05 7.73 -5.05
C HIS A 47 -8.43 8.99 -5.63
N MET A 48 -7.10 9.08 -5.63
CA MET A 48 -6.42 10.32 -6.02
C MET A 48 -6.69 10.77 -7.45
N ARG A 49 -7.05 9.83 -8.33
CA ARG A 49 -7.38 10.12 -9.73
C ARG A 49 -8.61 11.03 -9.86
N ASP A 50 -9.58 10.88 -8.97
CA ASP A 50 -10.89 11.52 -9.06
C ASP A 50 -10.94 12.86 -8.32
N GLU A 51 -9.92 13.15 -7.51
CA GLU A 51 -9.82 14.39 -6.74
C GLU A 51 -9.18 15.53 -7.53
N ASN A 52 -9.52 16.78 -7.18
CA ASN A 52 -8.83 17.96 -7.73
C ASN A 52 -7.49 18.22 -7.01
N ASP A 53 -6.65 19.08 -7.56
CA ASP A 53 -5.31 19.35 -7.04
C ASP A 53 -5.29 19.97 -5.64
N SER A 54 -6.30 20.75 -5.25
CA SER A 54 -6.39 21.26 -3.87
C SER A 54 -6.59 20.10 -2.90
N ARG A 55 -7.55 19.23 -3.21
CA ARG A 55 -7.90 18.06 -2.40
C ARG A 55 -6.78 17.03 -2.34
N ARG A 56 -6.08 16.79 -3.45
CA ARG A 56 -4.88 15.95 -3.48
C ARG A 56 -3.81 16.45 -2.50
N ARG A 57 -3.55 17.77 -2.45
CA ARG A 57 -2.57 18.34 -1.52
C ARG A 57 -2.99 18.16 -0.07
N GLU A 58 -4.26 18.35 0.23
CA GLU A 58 -4.82 18.16 1.58
C GLU A 58 -4.69 16.70 2.03
N ILE A 59 -5.08 15.74 1.19
CA ILE A 59 -4.95 14.31 1.47
C ILE A 59 -3.48 13.97 1.77
N LEU A 60 -2.55 14.36 0.90
CA LEU A 60 -1.12 14.09 1.11
C LEU A 60 -0.58 14.77 2.37
N SER A 61 -1.02 15.98 2.68
CA SER A 61 -0.62 16.69 3.90
C SER A 61 -1.08 15.95 5.15
N ILE A 62 -2.29 15.40 5.16
CA ILE A 62 -2.77 14.61 6.31
C ILE A 62 -1.96 13.34 6.46
N LEU A 63 -1.69 12.62 5.37
CA LEU A 63 -0.88 11.39 5.40
C LEU A 63 0.50 11.61 6.05
N THR A 64 1.17 12.74 5.76
CA THR A 64 2.48 13.07 6.37
C THR A 64 2.46 13.19 7.89
N GLY A 65 1.28 13.38 8.50
CA GLY A 65 1.11 13.47 9.95
C GLY A 65 0.66 12.18 10.65
N LEU A 66 0.45 11.07 9.93
CA LEU A 66 -0.19 9.85 10.48
C LEU A 66 0.79 8.74 10.94
N GLY A 67 2.10 9.02 10.99
CA GLY A 67 3.08 8.01 11.39
C GLY A 67 3.20 6.82 10.43
N ILE A 68 2.76 6.99 9.18
CA ILE A 68 2.80 5.97 8.14
C ILE A 68 4.21 5.91 7.53
N GLN A 69 4.67 4.71 7.22
CA GLN A 69 5.84 4.47 6.37
C GLN A 69 5.44 3.64 5.15
N VAL A 70 5.85 4.06 3.96
CA VAL A 70 5.47 3.43 2.69
C VAL A 70 6.66 2.78 2.04
N TYR A 71 6.51 1.51 1.68
CA TYR A 71 7.51 0.72 0.97
C TYR A 71 7.04 0.45 -0.45
N LEU A 72 7.81 0.93 -1.43
CA LEU A 72 7.48 0.83 -2.84
C LEU A 72 8.29 -0.29 -3.49
N HIS A 73 7.63 -1.16 -4.25
CA HIS A 73 8.27 -2.17 -5.09
C HIS A 73 7.85 -1.98 -6.53
N ARG A 74 8.83 -1.79 -7.41
CA ARG A 74 8.58 -1.54 -8.82
C ARG A 74 9.16 -2.68 -9.64
N ALA A 75 8.35 -3.24 -10.53
CA ALA A 75 8.77 -4.24 -11.49
C ALA A 75 8.65 -3.70 -12.91
N SER A 76 9.68 -3.95 -13.73
CA SER A 76 9.63 -3.65 -15.16
C SER A 76 8.72 -4.63 -15.88
N VAL A 77 7.77 -4.11 -16.64
CA VAL A 77 6.82 -4.90 -17.46
C VAL A 77 6.98 -4.62 -18.95
N ALA A 78 8.10 -4.05 -19.38
CA ALA A 78 8.36 -3.73 -20.78
C ALA A 78 8.31 -5.01 -21.65
N GLY A 79 7.22 -5.19 -22.40
CA GLY A 79 6.99 -6.36 -23.25
C GLY A 79 6.61 -7.65 -22.51
N ARG A 80 6.35 -7.59 -21.19
CA ARG A 80 5.93 -8.75 -20.37
C ARG A 80 4.50 -8.57 -19.87
N PRO A 81 3.77 -9.65 -19.56
CA PRO A 81 2.48 -9.56 -18.88
C PRO A 81 2.59 -8.76 -17.58
N ILE A 82 1.63 -7.85 -17.32
CA ILE A 82 1.54 -7.11 -16.04
C ILE A 82 1.55 -8.07 -14.83
N ARG A 83 1.00 -9.27 -15.02
CA ARG A 83 0.97 -10.30 -13.99
C ARG A 83 2.37 -10.71 -13.51
N ASP A 84 3.37 -10.73 -14.38
CA ASP A 84 4.73 -11.09 -13.98
C ASP A 84 5.29 -10.08 -12.97
N GLY A 85 5.04 -8.78 -13.21
CA GLY A 85 5.37 -7.72 -12.26
C GLY A 85 4.59 -7.85 -10.94
N ARG A 86 3.29 -8.16 -11.02
CA ARG A 86 2.46 -8.44 -9.84
C ARG A 86 2.91 -9.65 -9.06
N ASP A 87 3.51 -10.65 -9.68
CA ASP A 87 4.00 -11.83 -8.98
C ASP A 87 5.34 -11.59 -8.28
N GLN A 88 6.18 -10.74 -8.88
CA GLN A 88 7.49 -10.38 -8.32
C GLN A 88 7.37 -9.49 -7.09
N CYS A 89 6.46 -8.51 -7.09
CA CYS A 89 6.40 -7.54 -6.01
C CYS A 89 6.05 -8.17 -4.63
N PRO A 90 5.01 -9.00 -4.47
CA PRO A 90 4.73 -9.69 -3.20
C PRO A 90 5.85 -10.63 -2.77
N ARG A 91 6.59 -11.24 -3.72
CA ARG A 91 7.75 -12.11 -3.39
C ARG A 91 8.88 -11.35 -2.70
N ALA A 92 9.10 -10.09 -3.10
CA ALA A 92 10.07 -9.21 -2.46
C ALA A 92 9.49 -8.52 -1.20
N LEU A 93 8.24 -8.07 -1.26
CA LEU A 93 7.60 -7.29 -0.21
C LEU A 93 7.34 -8.10 1.06
N VAL A 94 6.77 -9.31 0.96
CA VAL A 94 6.33 -10.07 2.14
C VAL A 94 7.48 -10.36 3.12
N PRO A 95 8.67 -10.84 2.68
CA PRO A 95 9.81 -11.00 3.57
C PRO A 95 10.22 -9.69 4.27
N GLN A 96 10.21 -8.57 3.56
CA GLN A 96 10.51 -7.26 4.15
C GLN A 96 9.51 -6.88 5.22
N LEU A 97 8.21 -7.06 4.97
CA LEU A 97 7.15 -6.77 5.95
C LEU A 97 7.31 -7.61 7.23
N LEU A 98 7.69 -8.88 7.10
CA LEU A 98 7.95 -9.75 8.26
C LEU A 98 9.12 -9.25 9.11
N VAL A 99 10.21 -8.78 8.48
CA VAL A 99 11.35 -8.16 9.18
C VAL A 99 10.94 -6.89 9.91
N LEU A 100 10.03 -6.10 9.33
CA LEU A 100 9.46 -4.90 9.93
C LEU A 100 8.46 -5.19 11.07
N GLY A 101 8.24 -6.46 11.42
CA GLY A 101 7.31 -6.84 12.48
C GLY A 101 5.84 -6.69 12.10
N VAL A 102 5.53 -6.70 10.80
CA VAL A 102 4.13 -6.68 10.33
C VAL A 102 3.46 -8.00 10.66
N THR A 103 2.29 -7.92 11.30
CA THR A 103 1.47 -9.08 11.70
C THR A 103 0.20 -9.21 10.88
N ARG A 104 -0.17 -8.18 10.11
CA ARG A 104 -1.32 -8.22 9.19
C ARG A 104 -0.99 -7.52 7.88
N LEU A 105 -1.23 -8.20 6.77
CA LEU A 105 -1.17 -7.67 5.41
C LEU A 105 -2.58 -7.66 4.82
N VAL A 106 -3.02 -6.49 4.36
CA VAL A 106 -4.26 -6.31 3.60
C VAL A 106 -3.92 -5.83 2.20
N ILE A 107 -4.28 -6.59 1.17
CA ILE A 107 -4.16 -6.17 -0.23
C ILE A 107 -5.55 -5.76 -0.74
N GLU A 108 -5.61 -4.71 -1.56
CA GLU A 108 -6.84 -4.35 -2.25
C GLU A 108 -7.36 -5.53 -3.10
N SER A 109 -8.61 -5.91 -2.87
CA SER A 109 -9.28 -7.01 -3.58
C SER A 109 -9.51 -6.65 -5.04
N CYS A 110 -9.15 -7.57 -5.93
CA CYS A 110 -9.44 -7.46 -7.34
C CYS A 110 -9.74 -8.85 -7.94
N ASN A 111 -9.80 -8.98 -9.27
CA ASN A 111 -10.03 -10.26 -9.93
C ASN A 111 -8.84 -11.24 -9.84
N GLN A 112 -7.84 -10.97 -8.98
CA GLN A 112 -6.60 -11.74 -8.86
C GLN A 112 -6.33 -12.29 -7.46
N ASP A 113 -7.28 -12.18 -6.51
CA ASP A 113 -7.08 -12.52 -5.10
C ASP A 113 -6.55 -13.94 -4.86
N ARG A 114 -7.12 -14.94 -5.56
CA ARG A 114 -6.68 -16.36 -5.46
C ARG A 114 -5.21 -16.53 -5.85
N ARG A 115 -4.79 -15.77 -6.85
CA ARG A 115 -3.46 -15.83 -7.44
C ARG A 115 -2.45 -15.15 -6.52
N ASP A 116 -2.83 -14.07 -5.85
CA ASP A 116 -2.00 -13.46 -4.81
C ASP A 116 -1.85 -14.40 -3.60
N GLN A 117 -2.92 -15.10 -3.19
CA GLN A 117 -2.85 -16.11 -2.13
C GLN A 117 -1.84 -17.22 -2.45
N GLN A 118 -1.79 -17.69 -3.70
CA GLN A 118 -0.82 -18.69 -4.15
C GLN A 118 0.64 -18.24 -4.01
N ILE A 119 0.90 -16.92 -3.92
CA ILE A 119 2.24 -16.35 -3.77
C ILE A 119 2.53 -16.02 -2.31
N VAL A 120 1.61 -15.33 -1.64
CA VAL A 120 1.83 -14.85 -0.27
C VAL A 120 1.84 -16.02 0.72
N GLN A 121 0.94 -17.00 0.56
CA GLN A 121 0.78 -18.08 1.55
C GLN A 121 2.02 -18.97 1.70
N PRO A 122 2.69 -19.44 0.61
CA PRO A 122 3.92 -20.22 0.76
C PRO A 122 5.05 -19.44 1.43
N ILE A 123 5.15 -18.14 1.17
CA ILE A 123 6.18 -17.27 1.76
C ILE A 123 5.91 -17.08 3.25
N SER A 124 4.67 -16.73 3.62
CA SER A 124 4.30 -16.53 5.02
C SER A 124 4.44 -17.81 5.82
N ASN A 125 4.02 -18.97 5.28
CA ASN A 125 4.19 -20.27 5.96
C ASN A 125 5.65 -20.62 6.23
N ARG A 126 6.57 -20.21 5.35
CA ARG A 126 8.00 -20.50 5.48
C ARG A 126 8.71 -19.54 6.43
N LEU A 127 8.36 -18.25 6.42
CA LEU A 127 9.14 -17.19 7.03
C LEU A 127 8.48 -16.59 8.29
N ALA A 128 7.16 -16.62 8.40
CA ALA A 128 6.46 -16.04 9.54
C ALA A 128 6.44 -17.01 10.72
N VAL A 129 6.39 -16.43 11.93
CA VAL A 129 6.08 -17.22 13.13
C VAL A 129 4.64 -17.73 13.01
N PRO A 130 4.38 -19.05 13.21
CA PRO A 130 3.04 -19.60 13.09
C PRO A 130 2.00 -18.84 13.92
N GLY A 131 0.87 -18.50 13.28
CA GLY A 131 -0.23 -17.76 13.91
C GLY A 131 0.02 -16.27 14.17
N ARG A 132 1.18 -15.71 13.81
CA ARG A 132 1.50 -14.28 14.03
C ARG A 132 1.35 -13.39 12.80
N PHE A 133 1.11 -13.98 11.62
CA PHE A 133 0.91 -13.23 10.38
C PHE A 133 -0.42 -13.61 9.74
N VAL A 134 -1.21 -12.60 9.39
CA VAL A 134 -2.51 -12.75 8.74
C VAL A 134 -2.50 -12.01 7.41
N PHE A 135 -2.89 -12.70 6.34
CA PHE A 135 -3.05 -12.12 5.01
C PHE A 135 -4.53 -12.09 4.63
N LEU A 136 -5.02 -10.93 4.19
CA LEU A 136 -6.41 -10.70 3.81
C LEU A 136 -6.50 -9.85 2.54
N HIS A 137 -7.66 -9.92 1.89
CA HIS A 137 -8.09 -8.97 0.88
C HIS A 137 -9.21 -8.09 1.43
N SER A 138 -9.26 -6.82 1.02
CA SER A 138 -10.35 -5.91 1.36
C SER A 138 -10.66 -4.97 0.20
N VAL A 139 -11.90 -4.48 0.13
CA VAL A 139 -12.29 -3.45 -0.84
C VAL A 139 -11.98 -2.06 -0.28
N PRO A 140 -11.72 -1.05 -1.14
CA PRO A 140 -11.39 0.31 -0.70
C PRO A 140 -12.41 0.90 0.27
N SER A 141 -13.71 0.67 0.04
CA SER A 141 -14.77 1.23 0.89
C SER A 141 -14.82 0.65 2.30
N ALA A 142 -14.13 -0.47 2.56
CA ALA A 142 -14.12 -1.13 3.85
C ALA A 142 -12.82 -0.89 4.64
N GLU A 143 -11.74 -0.48 3.97
CA GLU A 143 -10.43 -0.27 4.61
C GLU A 143 -9.80 1.06 4.16
N PRO A 144 -9.92 2.12 4.97
CA PRO A 144 -9.37 3.44 4.65
C PRO A 144 -7.86 3.46 4.40
N MET A 145 -7.10 2.57 5.04
CA MET A 145 -5.64 2.56 4.88
C MET A 145 -5.20 2.11 3.48
N LEU A 146 -6.05 1.45 2.69
CA LEU A 146 -5.78 1.22 1.27
C LEU A 146 -5.66 2.53 0.49
N TRP A 147 -6.37 3.59 0.92
CA TRP A 147 -6.31 4.89 0.26
C TRP A 147 -4.97 5.59 0.50
N ALA A 148 -4.31 5.33 1.63
CA ALA A 148 -2.96 5.82 1.89
C ALA A 148 -1.95 5.20 0.91
N ALA A 149 -2.10 3.89 0.66
CA ALA A 149 -1.27 3.17 -0.32
C ALA A 149 -1.49 3.70 -1.76
N ASP A 150 -2.75 3.86 -2.20
CA ASP A 150 -3.12 4.50 -3.49
C ASP A 150 -2.51 5.90 -3.59
N ALA A 151 -2.69 6.71 -2.55
CA ALA A 151 -2.31 8.10 -2.59
C ALA A 151 -0.81 8.30 -2.77
N VAL A 152 0.00 7.51 -2.06
CA VAL A 152 1.47 7.55 -2.20
C VAL A 152 1.90 6.93 -3.52
N ALA A 153 1.29 5.84 -3.99
CA ALA A 153 1.57 5.26 -5.30
C ALA A 153 1.31 6.27 -6.43
N TRP A 154 0.16 6.94 -6.37
CA TRP A 154 -0.24 7.98 -7.32
C TRP A 154 0.74 9.15 -7.31
N ALA A 155 1.09 9.66 -6.12
CA ALA A 155 1.97 10.82 -5.97
C ALA A 155 3.39 10.51 -6.48
N TYR A 156 3.91 9.34 -6.11
CA TYR A 156 5.21 8.85 -6.56
C TYR A 156 5.24 8.66 -8.08
N GLY A 157 4.20 8.03 -8.64
CA GLY A 157 4.08 7.77 -10.07
C GLY A 157 3.85 9.04 -10.91
N ARG A 158 3.18 10.06 -10.34
CA ARG A 158 2.96 11.36 -10.99
C ARG A 158 4.24 12.20 -11.04
N GLY A 159 5.13 12.07 -10.06
CA GLY A 159 6.40 12.81 -10.03
C GLY A 159 6.26 14.29 -9.68
N GLY A 160 7.35 15.04 -9.84
CA GLY A 160 7.39 16.48 -9.56
C GLY A 160 7.00 16.84 -8.13
N ASP A 161 6.22 17.90 -7.95
CA ASP A 161 5.74 18.36 -6.63
C ASP A 161 4.98 17.28 -5.86
N TRP A 162 4.28 16.36 -6.56
CA TRP A 162 3.53 15.29 -5.93
C TRP A 162 4.43 14.27 -5.24
N ARG A 163 5.51 13.85 -5.93
CA ARG A 163 6.50 12.94 -5.33
C ARG A 163 7.18 13.60 -4.14
N ARG A 164 7.63 14.86 -4.29
CA ARG A 164 8.28 15.62 -3.22
C ARG A 164 7.46 15.64 -1.92
N ARG A 165 6.13 15.73 -2.02
CA ARG A 165 5.22 15.76 -0.85
C ARG A 165 5.17 14.46 -0.06
N VAL A 166 5.48 13.33 -0.69
CA VAL A 166 5.43 12.01 -0.05
C VAL A 166 6.80 11.44 0.26
N GLU A 167 7.90 12.14 -0.07
CA GLU A 167 9.27 11.67 0.19
C GLU A 167 9.50 11.30 1.66
N GLY A 168 9.00 12.12 2.60
CA GLY A 168 9.11 11.85 4.04
C GLY A 168 8.31 10.64 4.53
N LEU A 169 7.41 10.11 3.70
CA LEU A 169 6.67 8.88 3.99
C LEU A 169 7.41 7.64 3.48
N LEU A 170 8.39 7.76 2.59
CA LEU A 170 9.01 6.61 1.94
C LEU A 170 10.05 5.96 2.86
N GLY A 171 9.82 4.69 3.21
CA GLY A 171 10.80 3.86 3.91
C GLY A 171 11.85 3.29 2.96
N SER A 172 11.42 2.72 1.83
CA SER A 172 12.31 2.29 0.75
C SER A 172 11.61 2.25 -0.60
N VAL A 173 12.39 2.30 -1.68
CA VAL A 173 11.96 2.03 -3.05
C VAL A 173 12.85 0.93 -3.63
N THR A 174 12.25 -0.20 -3.98
CA THR A 174 12.94 -1.39 -4.50
C THR A 174 12.59 -1.58 -5.97
N GLU A 175 13.60 -1.59 -6.84
CA GLU A 175 13.47 -1.91 -8.25
C GLU A 175 13.72 -3.42 -8.47
N LEU A 176 12.81 -4.10 -9.16
CA LEU A 176 12.85 -5.53 -9.46
C LEU A 176 13.13 -5.72 -10.96
N SER A 177 14.17 -6.49 -11.25
CA SER A 177 14.68 -6.81 -12.61
C SER A 177 14.10 -8.08 -13.19
#